data_AF-A0A7R9JKC7-F1
#
_entry.id   AF-A0A7R9JKC7-F1
#
_cell.length_a   1.000
_cell.length_b   1.000
_cell.length_c   1.000
_cell.angle_alpha   90.00
_cell.angle_beta   90.00
_cell.angle_gamma   90.00
#
_symmetry.space_group_name_H-M   'P 1'
#
loop_
_entity.id
_entity.type
_entity.pdbx_description
1 polymer ?
#
loop_
_entity_poly.entity_id
_entity_poly.type
_entity_poly.pdbx_seq_one_letter_code
_entity_poly.pdbx_strand_id
1 'polypeptide(L)'
;MALGVVHLQCEIVMGNETSSGVPLRYLLGVLFVNFQLLWKPVTRLVVSYARGLPSAEFWEVFHEQLSLAVQGVKTPVESPTPGSLTLKCDALDDVYTRLNYLDDKPDYVNYRILLWNAMMEFPEVCEQKNRNVVLLFLTYVQ
;
A
#
# COMPACT_ATOMS: atom_id res chain seq x y z
N MET A 1 10.45 14.36 5.99
CA MET A 1 9.00 14.58 6.15
C MET A 1 8.15 13.44 5.59
N ALA A 2 8.59 12.70 4.55
CA ALA A 2 7.95 11.45 4.10
C ALA A 2 7.95 10.29 5.13
N LEU A 3 8.65 10.43 6.26
CA LEU A 3 8.78 9.39 7.29
C LEU A 3 7.53 9.28 8.20
N GLY A 4 6.73 10.35 8.33
CA GLY A 4 5.57 10.35 9.23
C GLY A 4 4.37 9.55 8.69
N VAL A 5 4.12 9.64 7.38
CA VAL A 5 3.04 8.88 6.72
C VAL A 5 3.36 7.39 6.68
N VAL A 6 4.63 7.04 6.45
CA VAL A 6 5.11 5.65 6.51
C VAL A 6 4.97 5.07 7.92
N HIS A 7 5.10 5.92 8.96
CA HIS A 7 5.01 5.48 10.35
C HIS A 7 3.58 5.12 10.77
N LEU A 8 2.56 5.88 10.37
CA LEU A 8 1.15 5.57 10.70
C LEU A 8 0.59 4.37 9.91
N GLN A 9 1.04 4.15 8.67
CA GLN A 9 0.66 2.94 7.93
C GLN A 9 1.29 1.67 8.54
N CYS A 10 2.43 1.79 9.24
CA CYS A 10 3.09 0.66 9.91
C CYS A 10 2.38 0.19 11.18
N GLU A 11 1.78 1.09 11.97
CA GLU A 11 1.16 0.70 13.26
C GLU A 11 -0.13 -0.11 13.11
N ILE A 12 -0.86 0.04 12.00
CA ILE A 12 -2.10 -0.72 11.75
C ILE A 12 -1.81 -2.20 11.43
N VAL A 13 -0.57 -2.56 11.07
CA VAL A 13 -0.24 -3.86 10.47
C VAL A 13 0.55 -4.79 11.41
N MET A 14 0.90 -4.36 12.63
CA MET A 14 1.78 -5.12 13.55
C MET A 14 1.07 -6.23 14.36
N GLY A 15 -0.05 -6.75 13.87
CA GLY A 15 -0.78 -7.86 14.49
C GLY A 15 -0.33 -9.23 13.98
N ASN A 16 0.79 -9.74 14.52
CA ASN A 16 1.23 -11.15 14.44
C ASN A 16 1.52 -11.73 13.04
N GLU A 17 2.69 -11.42 12.45
CA GLU A 17 3.18 -12.10 11.23
C GLU A 17 4.68 -12.40 11.25
N THR A 18 5.07 -13.43 10.49
CA THR A 18 6.45 -13.89 10.27
C THR A 18 7.38 -12.72 9.94
N SER A 19 8.62 -12.74 10.45
CA SER A 19 9.62 -11.67 10.27
C SER A 19 9.87 -11.29 8.79
N SER A 20 9.49 -12.14 7.83
CA SER A 20 9.57 -11.97 6.38
C SER A 20 8.48 -11.10 5.77
N GLY A 21 7.30 -10.97 6.39
CA GLY A 21 6.16 -10.21 5.85
C GLY A 21 6.32 -8.70 6.00
N VAL A 22 6.99 -8.24 7.06
CA VAL A 22 7.19 -6.81 7.35
C VAL A 22 7.99 -6.09 6.25
N PRO A 23 9.14 -6.61 5.77
CA PRO A 23 9.86 -5.99 4.65
C PRO A 23 9.03 -5.93 3.36
N LEU A 24 8.25 -6.96 3.06
CA LEU A 24 7.40 -6.99 1.87
C LEU A 24 6.29 -5.93 1.93
N ARG A 25 5.63 -5.81 3.08
CA ARG A 25 4.61 -4.77 3.34
C ARG A 25 5.21 -3.37 3.21
N TYR A 26 6.42 -3.16 3.71
CA TYR A 26 7.13 -1.89 3.53
C TYR A 26 7.41 -1.58 2.04
N LEU A 27 7.94 -2.55 1.28
CA LEU A 27 8.22 -2.38 -0.15
C LEU A 27 6.96 -2.05 -0.95
N LEU A 28 5.85 -2.74 -0.66
CA LEU A 28 4.55 -2.44 -1.27
C LEU A 28 4.07 -1.04 -0.86
N GLY A 29 4.27 -0.65 0.40
CA GLY A 29 4.05 0.72 0.89
C GLY A 29 4.80 1.79 0.11
N VAL A 30 6.06 1.53 -0.30
CA VAL A 30 6.85 2.48 -1.10
C VAL A 30 6.23 2.74 -2.48
N LEU A 31 5.51 1.78 -3.06
CA LEU A 31 4.83 1.98 -4.35
C LEU A 31 3.63 2.94 -4.28
N PHE A 32 3.13 3.29 -3.08
CA PHE A 32 2.15 4.37 -2.91
C PHE A 32 2.75 5.76 -3.13
N VAL A 33 4.05 5.91 -2.90
CA VAL A 33 4.71 7.19 -3.10
C VAL A 33 4.84 7.44 -4.60
N ASN A 34 4.38 8.61 -5.05
CA ASN A 34 4.46 9.02 -6.46
C ASN A 34 5.89 9.43 -6.84
N PHE A 35 6.83 8.51 -6.70
CA PHE A 35 8.24 8.70 -7.02
C PHE A 35 8.73 7.62 -7.99
N GLN A 36 8.55 7.91 -9.28
CA GLN A 36 8.76 6.97 -10.40
C GLN A 36 10.14 6.30 -10.43
N LEU A 37 11.17 6.99 -9.91
CA LEU A 37 12.53 6.45 -9.83
C LEU A 37 12.62 5.21 -8.91
N LEU A 38 11.72 5.06 -7.94
CA LEU A 38 11.68 3.92 -7.02
C LEU A 38 10.84 2.76 -7.55
N TRP A 39 9.89 2.98 -8.45
CA TRP A 39 8.94 1.94 -8.85
C TRP A 39 9.65 0.72 -9.45
N LYS A 40 10.53 0.93 -10.43
CA LYS A 40 11.27 -0.18 -11.06
C LYS A 40 12.16 -0.96 -10.07
N PRO A 41 13.05 -0.33 -9.27
CA PRO A 41 13.86 -1.08 -8.31
C PRO A 41 13.02 -1.76 -7.22
N VAL A 42 11.97 -1.12 -6.72
CA VAL A 42 11.10 -1.70 -5.69
C VAL A 42 10.30 -2.89 -6.25
N THR A 43 9.73 -2.78 -7.44
CA THR A 43 9.06 -3.91 -8.11
C THR A 43 10.00 -5.09 -8.27
N ARG A 44 11.27 -4.87 -8.66
CA ARG A 44 12.26 -5.95 -8.74
C ARG A 44 12.50 -6.63 -7.39
N LEU A 45 12.53 -5.87 -6.30
CA LEU A 45 12.62 -6.44 -4.96
C LEU A 45 11.36 -7.26 -4.65
N VAL A 46 10.16 -6.73 -4.87
CA VAL A 46 8.90 -7.48 -4.68
C VAL A 46 8.91 -8.80 -5.47
N VAL A 47 9.39 -8.79 -6.72
CA VAL A 47 9.53 -10.00 -7.55
C VAL A 47 10.51 -11.00 -6.93
N SER A 48 11.61 -10.54 -6.32
CA SER A 48 12.53 -11.44 -5.62
C SER A 48 11.88 -12.11 -4.40
N TYR A 49 11.00 -11.41 -3.68
CA TYR A 49 10.18 -12.00 -2.61
C TYR A 49 9.18 -13.02 -3.16
N ALA A 50 8.53 -12.71 -4.29
CA ALA A 50 7.60 -13.64 -4.95
C ALA A 50 8.26 -14.97 -5.35
N ARG A 51 9.55 -14.94 -5.71
CA ARG A 51 10.34 -16.12 -6.06
C ARG A 51 11.00 -16.81 -4.87
N GLY A 52 11.25 -16.08 -3.78
CA GLY A 52 11.98 -16.56 -2.61
C GLY A 52 11.10 -17.08 -1.47
N LEU A 53 9.86 -16.62 -1.37
CA LEU A 53 8.90 -17.04 -0.34
C LEU A 53 7.95 -18.14 -0.86
N PRO A 54 7.35 -18.95 0.04
CA PRO A 54 6.25 -19.82 -0.32
C PRO A 54 5.10 -19.00 -0.95
N SER A 55 4.54 -19.49 -2.05
CA SER A 55 3.47 -18.78 -2.78
C SER A 55 2.29 -18.37 -1.91
N ALA A 56 1.96 -19.16 -0.87
CA ALA A 56 0.90 -18.82 0.07
C ALA A 56 1.25 -17.58 0.91
N GLU A 57 2.42 -17.56 1.54
CA GLU A 57 2.86 -16.45 2.42
C GLU A 57 3.01 -15.13 1.64
N PHE A 58 3.62 -15.19 0.46
CA PHE A 58 3.69 -14.01 -0.41
C PHE A 58 2.30 -13.53 -0.85
N TRP A 59 1.43 -14.45 -1.23
CA TRP A 59 0.11 -14.11 -1.75
C TRP A 59 -0.80 -13.48 -0.71
N GLU A 60 -0.78 -13.93 0.55
CA GLU A 60 -1.59 -13.31 1.61
C GLU A 60 -1.30 -11.80 1.70
N VAL A 61 -0.02 -11.41 1.78
CA VAL A 61 0.40 -10.01 1.83
C VAL A 61 0.07 -9.26 0.54
N PHE A 62 0.35 -9.85 -0.62
CA PHE A 62 0.14 -9.19 -1.91
C PHE A 62 -1.35 -9.00 -2.24
N HIS A 63 -2.18 -9.98 -1.91
CA HIS A 63 -3.63 -9.94 -2.13
C HIS A 63 -4.33 -8.92 -1.23
N GLU A 64 -3.88 -8.76 0.02
CA GLU A 64 -4.36 -7.67 0.89
C GLU A 64 -4.13 -6.30 0.23
N GLN A 65 -2.94 -6.08 -0.34
CA GLN A 65 -2.61 -4.82 -1.00
C GLN A 65 -3.43 -4.58 -2.28
N LEU A 66 -3.69 -5.63 -3.06
CA LEU A 66 -4.60 -5.55 -4.21
C LEU A 66 -6.03 -5.18 -3.79
N SER A 67 -6.53 -5.79 -2.71
CA SER A 67 -7.86 -5.52 -2.17
C SER A 67 -7.97 -4.09 -1.65
N LEU A 68 -6.94 -3.61 -0.95
CA LEU A 68 -6.84 -2.24 -0.47
C LEU A 68 -6.79 -1.24 -1.63
N ALA A 69 -6.07 -1.55 -2.71
CA ALA A 69 -6.04 -0.72 -3.91
C ALA A 69 -7.43 -0.61 -4.56
N VAL A 70 -8.20 -1.71 -4.62
CA VAL A 70 -9.58 -1.68 -5.13
C VAL A 70 -10.50 -0.86 -4.24
N GLN A 71 -10.39 -1.00 -2.92
CA GLN A 71 -11.21 -0.23 -1.97
C GLN A 71 -10.88 1.26 -2.04
N GLY A 72 -9.61 1.64 -2.06
CA GLY A 72 -9.19 3.05 -2.12
C GLY A 72 -9.56 3.77 -3.42
N VAL A 73 -9.76 3.03 -4.52
CA VAL A 73 -10.35 3.60 -5.75
C VAL A 73 -11.85 3.87 -5.59
N LYS A 74 -12.58 3.02 -4.86
CA LYS A 74 -14.05 3.13 -4.68
C LYS A 74 -14.43 4.16 -3.63
N THR A 75 -13.67 4.27 -2.54
CA THR A 75 -13.88 5.25 -1.48
C THR A 75 -12.74 6.26 -1.53
N PRO A 76 -12.95 7.45 -2.12
CA PRO A 76 -11.99 8.51 -2.02
C PRO A 76 -11.81 8.82 -0.54
N VAL A 77 -10.65 8.47 0.01
CA VAL A 77 -10.28 8.81 1.40
C VAL A 77 -10.51 10.30 1.57
N GLU A 78 -11.42 10.66 2.48
CA GLU A 78 -11.59 12.05 2.93
C GLU A 78 -10.26 12.49 3.52
N SER A 79 -9.83 13.72 3.22
CA SER A 79 -8.56 14.28 3.66
C SER A 79 -8.31 13.96 5.14
N PRO A 80 -7.11 13.49 5.52
CA PRO A 80 -6.83 13.15 6.90
C PRO A 80 -7.16 14.36 7.76
N THR A 81 -8.14 14.21 8.65
CA THR A 81 -8.26 15.12 9.79
C THR A 81 -6.92 14.95 10.53
N PRO A 82 -6.09 15.99 10.66
CA PRO A 82 -4.82 15.86 11.35
C PRO A 82 -5.08 15.20 12.69
N GLY A 83 -4.31 14.16 13.01
CA GLY A 83 -4.56 13.28 14.15
C GLY A 83 -4.97 14.08 15.37
N SER A 84 -6.07 13.69 16.00
CA SER A 84 -6.78 14.39 17.09
C SER A 84 -5.85 14.66 18.29
N LEU A 85 -4.98 15.65 18.16
CA LEU A 85 -4.38 16.36 19.27
C LEU A 85 -5.20 17.62 19.41
N THR A 86 -6.30 17.53 20.16
CA THR A 86 -7.09 18.72 20.49
C THR A 86 -6.26 19.56 21.45
N LEU A 87 -5.52 20.54 20.91
CA LEU A 87 -4.72 21.44 21.73
C LEU A 87 -5.66 22.47 22.34
N LYS A 88 -5.58 22.67 23.66
CA LYS A 88 -6.41 23.66 24.38
C LYS A 88 -6.17 25.12 23.95
N CYS A 89 -5.18 25.36 23.08
CA CYS A 89 -4.81 26.67 22.59
C CYS A 89 -5.07 26.74 21.09
N ASP A 90 -6.06 27.52 20.69
CA ASP A 90 -6.50 27.66 19.30
C ASP A 90 -5.35 28.04 18.34
N ALA A 91 -4.41 28.87 18.80
CA ALA A 91 -3.25 29.27 18.00
C ALA A 91 -2.28 28.10 17.74
N LEU A 92 -2.11 27.20 18.72
CA LEU A 92 -1.27 26.01 18.54
C LEU A 92 -2.00 24.93 17.73
N ASP A 93 -3.32 24.81 17.89
CA ASP A 93 -4.16 23.90 17.12
C ASP A 93 -4.15 24.26 15.62
N ASP A 94 -4.25 25.55 15.31
CA ASP A 94 -4.14 26.05 13.94
C ASP A 94 -2.75 25.85 13.33
N VAL A 95 -1.67 26.12 14.09
CA VAL A 95 -0.30 25.85 13.62
C VAL A 95 -0.06 24.35 13.42
N TYR A 96 -0.54 23.52 14.34
CA TYR A 96 -0.44 22.06 14.25
C TYR A 96 -1.19 21.53 13.03
N THR A 97 -2.41 22.01 12.80
CA THR A 97 -3.23 21.69 11.63
C THR A 97 -2.52 22.09 10.35
N ARG A 98 -1.96 23.30 10.26
CA ARG A 98 -1.22 23.77 9.08
C ARG A 98 0.06 23.00 8.82
N LEU A 99 0.83 22.66 9.85
CA LEU A 99 2.08 21.91 9.71
C LEU A 99 1.87 20.45 9.34
N ASN A 100 0.76 19.85 9.77
CA ASN A 100 0.42 18.45 9.52
C ASN A 100 -0.66 18.28 8.44
N TYR A 101 -1.06 19.37 7.78
CA TYR A 101 -1.90 19.30 6.59
C TYR A 101 -1.09 18.67 5.46
N LEU A 102 -1.30 17.37 5.26
CA LEU A 102 -0.72 16.60 4.18
C LEU A 102 -1.82 16.39 3.14
N ASP A 103 -1.76 17.14 2.04
CA ASP A 103 -2.56 16.87 0.83
C ASP A 103 -1.93 15.75 -0.02
N ASP A 104 -1.10 14.90 0.60
CA ASP A 104 -0.42 13.80 -0.08
C ASP A 104 -1.33 12.58 -0.04
N LYS A 105 -2.43 12.65 -0.81
CA LYS A 105 -3.37 11.55 -0.94
C LYS A 105 -2.73 10.45 -1.81
N PRO A 106 -2.73 9.18 -1.36
CA PRO A 106 -2.25 8.09 -2.18
C PRO A 106 -3.07 7.98 -3.47
N ASP A 107 -2.39 7.95 -4.61
CA ASP A 107 -3.03 7.66 -5.90
C ASP A 107 -3.27 6.15 -6.01
N TYR A 108 -4.43 5.71 -5.52
CA TYR A 108 -4.85 4.31 -5.56
C TYR A 108 -4.99 3.76 -6.99
N VAL A 109 -5.25 4.62 -7.99
CA VAL A 109 -5.34 4.18 -9.40
C VAL A 109 -3.95 3.82 -9.91
N ASN A 110 -2.97 4.71 -9.71
CA ASN A 110 -1.59 4.44 -10.08
C ASN A 110 -1.00 3.27 -9.29
N TYR A 111 -1.24 3.21 -7.97
CA TYR A 111 -0.80 2.10 -7.13
C TYR A 111 -1.33 0.75 -7.64
N ARG A 112 -2.64 0.70 -7.97
CA ARG A 112 -3.24 -0.50 -8.57
C ARG A 112 -2.51 -0.88 -9.85
N ILE A 113 -2.30 0.05 -10.79
CA ILE A 113 -1.59 -0.21 -12.05
C ILE A 113 -0.19 -0.79 -11.78
N LEU A 114 0.55 -0.26 -10.80
CA LEU A 114 1.87 -0.78 -10.42
C LEU A 114 1.83 -2.21 -9.91
N LEU A 115 0.83 -2.57 -9.08
CA LEU A 115 0.65 -3.94 -8.61
C LEU A 115 0.32 -4.90 -9.76
N TRP A 116 -0.59 -4.53 -10.65
CA TRP A 116 -0.92 -5.34 -11.83
C TRP A 116 0.30 -5.52 -12.76
N ASN A 117 1.10 -4.47 -12.95
CA ASN A 117 2.32 -4.57 -13.74
C ASN A 117 3.35 -5.49 -13.07
N ALA A 118 3.47 -5.47 -11.75
CA ALA A 118 4.35 -6.37 -11.03
C ALA A 118 3.96 -7.86 -11.21
N MET A 119 2.66 -8.16 -11.27
CA MET A 119 2.16 -9.54 -11.48
C MET A 119 2.64 -10.17 -12.79
N MET A 120 2.92 -9.37 -13.82
CA MET A 120 3.48 -9.87 -15.08
C MET A 120 4.88 -10.49 -14.91
N GLU A 121 5.61 -10.14 -13.84
CA GLU A 121 6.98 -10.61 -13.58
C GLU A 121 7.04 -11.90 -12.73
N PHE A 122 5.90 -12.36 -12.21
CA PHE A 122 5.77 -13.60 -11.43
C PHE A 122 4.50 -14.40 -11.79
N PRO A 123 4.29 -14.76 -13.07
CA PRO A 123 3.06 -15.43 -13.53
C PRO A 123 2.77 -16.73 -12.78
N GLU A 124 3.80 -17.45 -12.33
CA GLU A 124 3.69 -18.74 -11.65
C GLU A 124 2.90 -18.66 -10.33
N VAL A 125 3.05 -17.55 -9.59
CA VAL A 125 2.27 -17.30 -8.38
C VAL A 125 0.82 -16.94 -8.74
N CYS A 126 0.64 -16.16 -9.80
CA CYS A 126 -0.68 -15.75 -10.29
C CYS A 126 -1.50 -16.94 -10.80
N GLU A 127 -0.87 -17.90 -11.47
CA GLU A 127 -1.50 -19.13 -11.96
C GLU A 127 -2.01 -20.00 -10.81
N GLN A 128 -1.20 -20.20 -9.77
CA GLN A 128 -1.61 -20.93 -8.56
C GLN A 128 -2.81 -20.28 -7.85
N LYS A 129 -2.93 -18.96 -7.97
CA LYS A 129 -3.98 -18.15 -7.33
C LYS A 129 -5.00 -17.61 -8.32
N ASN A 130 -5.12 -18.25 -9.50
CA ASN A 130 -5.93 -17.77 -10.63
C ASN A 130 -7.37 -17.41 -10.24
N ARG A 131 -8.01 -18.21 -9.37
CA ARG A 131 -9.36 -17.91 -8.87
C ARG A 131 -9.46 -16.51 -8.26
N ASN A 132 -8.49 -16.10 -7.46
CA ASN A 132 -8.47 -14.78 -6.81
C ASN A 132 -8.20 -13.68 -7.85
N VAL A 133 -7.24 -13.92 -8.76
CA VAL A 133 -6.91 -12.98 -9.85
C VAL A 133 -8.12 -12.69 -10.73
N VAL A 134 -8.84 -13.72 -11.15
CA VAL A 134 -10.06 -13.59 -11.99
C VAL A 134 -11.14 -12.81 -11.26
N LEU A 135 -11.36 -13.06 -9.96
CA LEU A 135 -12.35 -12.31 -9.17
C LEU A 135 -11.99 -10.82 -9.06
N LEU A 136 -10.71 -10.49 -8.85
CA LEU A 136 -10.24 -9.11 -8.83
C LEU A 136 -10.40 -8.43 -10.20
N PHE A 137 -10.12 -9.16 -11.29
CA PHE A 137 -10.32 -8.66 -12.65
C PHE A 137 -11.79 -8.37 -12.96
N LEU A 138 -12.71 -9.28 -12.59
CA LEU A 138 -14.14 -9.04 -12.79
C LEU A 138 -14.63 -7.83 -12.01
N THR A 139 -14.12 -7.63 -10.79
CA THR A 139 -14.40 -6.44 -9.97
C THR A 139 -13.86 -5.14 -10.59
N TYR A 140 -12.87 -5.23 -11.49
CA TYR A 140 -12.32 -4.09 -12.21
C TYR A 140 -13.17 -3.70 -13.44
N VAL A 141 -13.76 -4.68 -14.13
CA VAL A 141 -14.54 -4.47 -15.36
C VAL A 141 -15.98 -4.03 -15.07
N GLN A 142 -16.54 -4.46 -13.94
CA GLN A 142 -17.89 -4.09 -13.47
C GLN A 142 -17.89 -2.72 -12.78
#